data_AF-A0A7J6QJV9-F1
#
_entry.id   AF-A0A7J6QJV9-F1
#
_cell.length_a   1.000
_cell.length_b   1.000
_cell.length_c   1.000
_cell.angle_alpha   90.00
_cell.angle_beta   90.00
_cell.angle_gamma   90.00
#
_symmetry.space_group_name_H-M   'P 1'
#
loop_
_entity.id
_entity.type
_entity.pdbx_description
1 polymer ?
#
loop_
_entity_poly.entity_id
_entity_poly.type
_entity_poly.pdbx_seq_one_letter_code
_entity_poly.pdbx_strand_id
1 'polypeptide(L)'
;MSIAINWPIGPFTLPPELLALEVTDAYLFSRYDDGSTERRIFCNVPLLKKELDQLEELTEYLCSLCVTLKRRMEPKRLRYLQTAAGNVKKAASMMMETERW
;
A
#
# COMPACT_ATOMS: atom_id res chain seq x y z
N MET A 1 26.65 -11.76 9.54
CA MET A 1 27.51 -10.99 8.61
C MET A 1 26.63 -9.94 7.96
N SER A 2 26.75 -8.69 8.38
CA SER A 2 25.99 -7.59 7.78
C SER A 2 26.71 -7.13 6.51
N ILE A 3 26.04 -7.26 5.37
CA ILE A 3 26.53 -6.75 4.09
C ILE A 3 26.41 -5.23 4.18
N ALA A 4 27.55 -4.54 4.35
CA ALA A 4 27.61 -3.09 4.24
C ALA A 4 27.43 -2.73 2.75
N ILE A 5 26.20 -2.46 2.36
CA ILE A 5 25.89 -1.99 1.01
C ILE A 5 26.26 -0.51 0.99
N ASN A 6 27.28 -0.17 0.21
CA ASN A 6 27.79 1.19 0.07
C ASN A 6 26.89 1.95 -0.94
N TRP A 7 25.85 2.64 -0.46
CA TRP A 7 24.96 3.41 -1.31
C TRP A 7 25.65 4.69 -1.81
N PRO A 8 25.55 5.05 -3.11
CA PRO A 8 26.07 6.32 -3.60
C PRO A 8 25.20 7.46 -3.06
N ILE A 9 25.73 8.23 -2.11
CA ILE A 9 25.05 9.40 -1.53
C ILE A 9 25.06 10.51 -2.57
N GLY A 10 23.98 10.64 -3.33
CA GLY A 10 23.74 11.79 -4.21
C GLY A 10 23.09 12.94 -3.44
N PRO A 11 23.06 14.18 -3.97
CA PRO A 11 22.46 15.33 -3.29
C PRO A 11 20.95 15.20 -3.01
N PHE A 12 20.29 14.17 -3.57
CA PHE A 12 18.86 13.88 -3.39
C PHE A 12 18.59 12.49 -2.79
N THR A 13 19.61 11.77 -2.31
CA THR A 13 19.36 10.50 -1.63
C THR A 13 18.89 10.73 -0.20
N LEU A 14 17.90 9.95 0.22
CA LEU A 14 17.43 9.95 1.61
C LEU A 14 18.60 9.62 2.56
N PRO A 15 18.71 10.33 3.70
CA PRO A 15 19.63 9.98 4.76
C PRO A 15 19.56 8.48 5.10
N PRO A 16 20.70 7.79 5.25
CA PRO A 16 20.73 6.35 5.52
C PRO A 16 19.95 5.97 6.78
N GLU A 17 19.81 6.88 7.75
CA GLU A 17 19.02 6.70 8.97
C GLU A 17 17.52 6.50 8.67
N LEU A 18 17.00 7.13 7.62
CA LEU A 18 15.60 6.97 7.20
C LEU A 18 15.37 5.65 6.46
N LEU A 19 16.42 5.10 5.84
CA LEU A 19 16.38 3.77 5.19
C LEU A 19 16.60 2.64 6.21
N ALA A 20 17.34 2.91 7.28
CA ALA A 20 17.60 1.99 8.39
C ALA A 20 16.48 1.98 9.44
N LEU A 21 15.43 2.79 9.29
CA LEU A 21 14.30 2.81 10.21
C LEU A 21 13.52 1.49 10.12
N GLU A 22 13.72 0.61 11.10
CA GLU A 22 12.87 -0.56 11.29
C GLU A 22 11.50 -0.11 11.80
N VAL A 23 10.49 -0.26 10.94
CA VAL A 23 9.12 0.15 11.27
C VAL A 23 8.53 -0.83 12.27
N THR A 24 8.41 -0.41 13.53
CA THR A 24 7.77 -1.23 14.58
C THR A 24 6.24 -1.17 14.46
N ASP A 25 5.55 -2.17 15.02
CA ASP A 25 4.08 -2.25 15.01
C ASP A 25 3.39 -1.00 15.57
N ALA A 26 4.04 -0.30 16.51
CA ALA A 26 3.54 0.96 17.06
C ALA A 26 3.45 2.09 16.02
N TYR A 27 4.31 2.07 15.00
CA TYR A 27 4.26 3.03 13.89
C TYR A 27 3.33 2.57 12.76
N LEU A 28 3.08 1.26 12.66
CA LEU A 28 2.23 0.67 11.62
C LEU A 28 0.75 0.71 11.96
N PHE A 29 0.38 0.60 13.24
CA PHE A 29 -1.01 0.47 13.64
C PHE A 29 -1.42 1.62 14.56
N SER A 30 -2.39 2.41 14.12
CA SER A 30 -3.16 3.28 15.01
C SER A 30 -4.21 2.42 15.71
N ARG A 31 -4.19 2.41 17.05
CA ARG A 31 -5.16 1.68 17.87
C ARG A 31 -6.12 2.70 18.47
N TYR A 32 -7.41 2.45 18.36
CA TYR A 32 -8.46 3.32 18.87
C TYR A 32 -9.05 2.75 20.17
N ASP A 33 -9.73 3.59 20.95
CA ASP A 33 -10.27 3.23 22.28
C ASP A 33 -11.34 2.13 22.22
N ASP A 34 -11.95 1.92 21.06
CA ASP A 34 -12.94 0.87 20.78
C ASP A 34 -12.31 -0.50 20.47
N GLY A 35 -10.98 -0.60 20.49
CA GLY A 35 -10.23 -1.81 20.13
C GLY A 35 -10.07 -2.01 18.62
N SER A 36 -10.56 -1.09 17.78
CA SER A 36 -10.30 -1.11 16.35
C SER A 36 -8.85 -0.70 16.06
N THR A 37 -8.33 -1.20 14.94
CA THR A 37 -6.96 -0.89 14.51
C THR A 37 -6.94 -0.49 13.05
N GLU A 38 -6.25 0.61 12.76
CA GLU A 38 -6.01 1.09 11.41
C GLU A 38 -4.52 0.97 11.08
N ARG A 39 -4.21 0.22 10.03
CA ARG A 39 -2.85 0.04 9.54
C ARG A 39 -2.48 1.19 8.62
N ARG A 40 -1.34 1.83 8.85
CA ARG A 40 -0.76 2.85 7.98
C ARG A 40 0.09 2.15 6.91
N ILE A 41 -0.28 2.30 5.63
CA ILE A 41 0.53 1.77 4.53
C ILE A 41 1.60 2.79 4.15
N PHE A 42 2.85 2.43 4.42
CA PHE A 42 4.02 3.14 3.93
C PHE A 42 4.63 2.37 2.74
N CYS A 43 5.24 3.08 1.80
CA CYS A 43 5.88 2.46 0.63
C CYS A 43 7.02 1.48 0.96
N ASN A 44 7.53 1.53 2.19
CA ASN A 44 8.71 0.77 2.63
C ASN A 44 8.37 -0.40 3.57
N VAL A 45 7.08 -0.69 3.75
CA VAL A 45 6.62 -1.74 4.67
C VAL A 45 6.12 -2.94 3.86
N PRO A 46 6.58 -4.16 4.15
CA PRO A 46 6.09 -5.35 3.48
C PRO A 46 4.58 -5.49 3.72
N LEU A 47 3.86 -5.80 2.65
CA LEU A 47 2.43 -6.07 2.72
C LEU A 47 2.17 -7.38 3.46
N LEU A 48 1.11 -7.39 4.25
CA LEU A 48 0.61 -8.60 4.89
C LEU A 48 0.00 -9.51 3.82
N LYS A 49 -0.01 -10.81 4.08
CA LYS A 49 -0.63 -11.80 3.17
C LYS A 49 -2.07 -11.43 2.80
N LYS A 50 -2.87 -11.01 3.78
CA LYS A 50 -4.25 -10.55 3.55
C LYS A 50 -4.34 -9.35 2.59
N GLU A 51 -3.39 -8.42 2.67
CA GLU A 51 -3.36 -7.23 1.80
C GLU A 51 -2.97 -7.62 0.35
N LEU A 52 -2.08 -8.60 0.21
CA LEU A 52 -1.73 -9.19 -1.09
C LEU A 52 -2.93 -9.92 -1.70
N ASP A 53 -3.60 -10.77 -0.92
CA ASP A 53 -4.78 -11.51 -1.38
C ASP A 53 -5.89 -10.54 -1.85
N GLN A 54 -6.12 -9.44 -1.12
CA GLN A 54 -7.08 -8.40 -1.50
C GLN A 54 -6.68 -7.62 -2.77
N LEU A 55 -5.37 -7.41 -2.98
CA LEU A 55 -4.88 -6.80 -4.20
C LEU A 55 -5.08 -7.70 -5.42
N GLU A 56 -4.88 -9.00 -5.25
CA GLU A 56 -5.13 -9.99 -6.29
C GLU A 56 -6.63 -10.04 -6.62
N GLU A 57 -7.50 -10.15 -5.61
CA GLU A 57 -8.96 -10.14 -5.78
C GLU A 57 -9.44 -8.86 -6.49
N LEU A 58 -8.92 -7.68 -6.11
CA LEU A 58 -9.23 -6.43 -6.79
C LEU A 58 -8.76 -6.42 -8.24
N THR A 59 -7.60 -7.00 -8.52
CA THR A 59 -7.06 -7.08 -9.88
C THR A 59 -7.93 -7.98 -10.75
N GLU A 60 -8.29 -9.16 -10.26
CA GLU A 60 -9.20 -10.08 -10.94
C GLU A 60 -10.57 -9.45 -11.19
N TYR A 61 -11.12 -8.76 -10.19
CA TYR A 61 -12.40 -8.08 -10.31
C TYR A 61 -12.37 -6.99 -11.39
N LEU A 62 -11.34 -6.13 -11.41
CA LEU A 62 -11.18 -5.11 -12.45
C LEU A 62 -10.98 -5.73 -13.85
N CYS A 63 -10.24 -6.85 -13.94
CA CYS A 63 -10.10 -7.60 -15.18
C CYS A 63 -11.43 -8.17 -15.67
N SER A 64 -12.27 -8.71 -14.77
CA SER A 64 -13.62 -9.21 -15.10
C SER A 64 -14.54 -8.12 -15.65
N LEU A 65 -14.32 -6.86 -15.25
CA LEU A 65 -15.05 -5.70 -15.73
C LEU A 65 -14.45 -5.11 -17.03
N CYS A 66 -13.44 -5.75 -17.61
CA CYS A 66 -12.66 -5.26 -18.75
C CYS A 66 -12.08 -3.85 -18.52
N VAL A 67 -11.83 -3.46 -17.26
CA VAL A 67 -11.31 -2.14 -16.92
C VAL A 67 -9.80 -2.14 -17.11
N THR A 68 -9.34 -1.45 -18.14
CA THR A 68 -7.91 -1.23 -18.36
C THR A 68 -7.49 0.04 -17.63
N LEU A 69 -6.86 -0.12 -16.46
CA LEU A 69 -6.26 1.02 -15.76
C LEU A 69 -5.05 1.53 -16.55
N LYS A 70 -5.00 2.85 -16.81
CA LYS A 70 -3.93 3.49 -17.62
C LYS A 70 -2.53 3.32 -17.02
N ARG A 71 -2.41 3.04 -15.71
CA ARG A 71 -1.15 2.80 -15.02
C ARG A 71 -1.27 1.65 -14.02
N ARG A 72 -0.29 0.75 -14.01
CA ARG A 72 -0.10 -0.23 -12.92
C ARG A 72 0.47 0.52 -11.72
N MET A 73 -0.37 0.83 -10.75
CA MET A 73 0.04 1.51 -9.51
C MET A 73 -0.48 0.71 -8.32
N GLU A 74 0.25 -0.30 -7.88
CA GLU A 74 -0.06 -1.08 -6.67
C GLU A 74 -0.28 -0.19 -5.44
N PRO A 75 0.50 0.89 -5.21
CA PRO A 75 0.24 1.81 -4.10
C PRO A 75 -1.06 2.62 -4.25
N LYS A 76 -1.56 2.81 -5.47
CA LYS A 76 -2.87 3.46 -5.71
C LYS A 76 -3.99 2.49 -5.31
N ARG A 77 -3.91 1.24 -5.76
CA ARG A 77 -4.90 0.18 -5.45
C ARG A 77 -5.02 -0.05 -3.95
N LEU A 78 -3.89 -0.16 -3.25
CA LEU A 78 -3.86 -0.30 -1.79
C LEU A 78 -4.56 0.85 -1.09
N ARG A 79 -4.35 2.09 -1.53
CA ARG A 79 -5.04 3.25 -0.94
C ARG A 79 -6.56 3.14 -1.05
N TYR A 80 -7.10 2.77 -2.21
CA TYR A 80 -8.55 2.56 -2.35
C TYR A 80 -9.05 1.37 -1.53
N LEU A 81 -8.29 0.28 -1.45
CA LEU A 81 -8.65 -0.86 -0.59
C LEU A 81 -8.71 -0.45 0.87
N GLN A 82 -7.76 0.34 1.36
CA GLN A 82 -7.80 0.86 2.73
C GLN A 82 -9.01 1.76 2.97
N THR A 83 -9.25 2.73 2.10
CA THR A 83 -10.42 3.62 2.23
C THR A 83 -11.75 2.86 2.14
N ALA A 84 -11.77 1.75 1.40
CA ALA A 84 -12.91 0.87 1.30
C ALA A 84 -12.99 -0.20 2.42
N ALA A 85 -12.11 -0.15 3.43
CA ALA A 85 -12.00 -1.15 4.49
C ALA A 85 -11.87 -2.59 3.97
N GLY A 86 -11.14 -2.77 2.86
CA GLY A 86 -10.95 -4.06 2.20
C GLY A 86 -12.11 -4.51 1.30
N ASN A 87 -13.15 -3.70 1.12
CA ASN A 87 -14.25 -4.02 0.21
C ASN A 87 -13.83 -3.78 -1.26
N VAL A 88 -13.56 -4.87 -1.98
CA VAL A 88 -13.09 -4.86 -3.37
C VAL A 88 -14.04 -4.13 -4.31
N LYS A 89 -15.35 -4.38 -4.22
CA LYS A 89 -16.35 -3.75 -5.10
C LYS A 89 -16.40 -2.23 -4.91
N LYS A 90 -16.39 -1.79 -3.65
CA LYS A 90 -16.35 -0.37 -3.31
C LYS A 90 -15.06 0.29 -3.78
N ALA A 91 -13.91 -0.37 -3.57
CA ALA A 91 -12.61 0.12 -4.04
C ALA A 91 -12.59 0.27 -5.57
N ALA A 92 -13.08 -0.73 -6.31
CA ALA A 92 -13.17 -0.67 -7.76
C ALA A 92 -14.07 0.47 -8.26
N SER A 93 -15.24 0.69 -7.64
CA SER A 93 -16.13 1.81 -7.98
C SER A 93 -15.42 3.16 -7.81
N MET A 94 -14.77 3.38 -6.66
CA MET A 94 -14.03 4.61 -6.39
C MET A 94 -12.88 4.83 -7.38
N MET A 95 -12.18 3.75 -7.74
CA MET A 95 -11.11 3.80 -8.73
C MET A 95 -11.65 4.20 -10.11
N MET A 96 -12.75 3.59 -10.54
CA MET A 96 -13.37 3.91 -11.83
C MET A 96 -13.90 5.34 -11.87
N GLU A 97 -14.51 5.84 -10.79
CA GLU A 97 -14.92 7.23 -10.67
C GLU A 97 -13.73 8.18 -10.79
N THR A 98 -12.60 7.85 -10.15
CA THR A 98 -11.39 8.68 -10.24
C THR A 98 -10.76 8.66 -11.64
N GLU A 99 -10.87 7.56 -12.39
CA GLU A 99 -10.38 7.51 -13.77
C GLU A 99 -11.32 8.22 -14.76
N ARG A 100 -12.59 8.41 -14.39
CA ARG A 100 -13.57 9.17 -15.17
C ARG A 100 -13.42 10.68 -14.99
N TRP A 101 -13.03 11.11 -13.79
CA TRP A 101 -12.74 12.52 -13.47
C TRP A 101 -11.45 12.99 -14.14
#